data_AF-A0A0S7XJ13-F1
#
_entry.id   AF-A0A0S7XJ13-F1
#
_cell.length_a   1.000
_cell.length_b   1.000
_cell.length_c   1.000
_cell.angle_alpha   90.00
_cell.angle_beta   90.00
_cell.angle_gamma   90.00
#
_symmetry.space_group_name_H-M   'P 1'
#
loop_
_entity.id
_entity.type
_entity.pdbx_description
1 polymer ?
#
loop_
_entity_poly.entity_id
_entity_poly.type
_entity_poly.pdbx_seq_one_letter_code
_entity_poly.pdbx_strand_id
1 'polypeptide(L)'
;MRSPKSVILLLAVAFVFGSLAVMAVAQEERQRREQESEQRRLSMEERVERYMATLKEELGSTDAQWKNLEPKLKAVINTRVEIRRLTFARLRDLQGLYGGRRFGEAQEEEADTPESQLRELLKDKSAKDETIWAKLDELRVARQEEDSKSRETMRELHRQLSEQQDELRKLITSIRQEAILVLRGIIS
;
A
#
# COMPACT_ATOMS: atom_id res chain seq x y z
N MET A 1 29.10 55.43 -1.51
CA MET A 1 27.65 55.25 -1.31
C MET A 1 27.16 54.22 -2.32
N ARG A 2 26.85 52.98 -1.88
CA ARG A 2 26.27 51.93 -2.75
C ARG A 2 24.76 52.14 -2.84
N SER A 3 24.22 52.16 -4.06
CA SER A 3 22.81 52.49 -4.30
C SER A 3 21.86 51.40 -3.76
N PRO A 4 20.69 51.76 -3.18
CA PRO A 4 19.73 50.80 -2.62
C PRO A 4 19.11 49.87 -3.68
N LYS A 5 19.18 50.23 -4.96
CA LYS A 5 18.69 49.41 -6.08
C LYS A 5 19.52 48.13 -6.28
N SER A 6 20.79 48.15 -5.91
CA SER A 6 21.70 47.01 -6.05
C SER A 6 21.45 45.91 -5.00
N VAL A 7 20.91 46.26 -3.82
CA VAL A 7 20.62 45.33 -2.72
C VAL A 7 19.31 44.58 -2.95
N ILE A 8 18.29 45.27 -3.48
CA ILE A 8 16.98 44.68 -3.80
C ILE A 8 17.08 43.70 -4.97
N LEU A 9 17.89 44.02 -6.00
CA LEU A 9 18.12 43.12 -7.14
C LEU A 9 18.85 41.84 -6.71
N LEU A 10 19.78 41.91 -5.76
CA LEU A 10 20.51 40.76 -5.22
C LEU A 10 19.62 39.83 -4.36
N LEU A 11 18.68 40.40 -3.59
CA LEU A 11 17.71 39.63 -2.80
C LEU A 11 16.65 38.92 -3.67
N ALA A 12 16.21 39.55 -4.76
CA ALA A 12 15.26 38.92 -5.69
C ALA A 12 15.88 37.73 -6.46
N VAL A 13 17.17 37.80 -6.82
CA VAL A 13 17.88 36.70 -7.47
C VAL A 13 18.11 35.53 -6.49
N ALA A 14 18.42 35.80 -5.22
CA ALA A 14 18.60 34.75 -4.22
C ALA A 14 17.30 33.97 -3.91
N PHE A 15 16.13 34.62 -3.96
CA PHE A 15 14.83 33.97 -3.71
C PHE A 15 14.38 33.05 -4.86
N VAL A 16 14.69 33.39 -6.11
CA VAL A 16 14.41 32.56 -7.30
C VAL A 16 15.33 31.35 -7.39
N PHE A 17 16.60 31.47 -6.97
CA PHE A 17 17.52 30.33 -6.92
C PHE A 17 17.23 29.35 -5.77
N GLY A 18 16.70 29.83 -4.63
CA GLY A 18 16.28 28.97 -3.52
C GLY A 18 15.08 28.07 -3.85
N SER A 19 14.11 28.54 -4.62
CA SER A 19 12.92 27.75 -5.00
C SER A 19 13.23 26.65 -6.03
N LEU A 20 14.19 26.89 -6.93
CA LEU A 20 14.66 25.90 -7.91
C LEU A 20 15.42 24.73 -7.25
N ALA A 21 16.22 25.00 -6.20
CA ALA A 21 16.95 23.96 -5.48
C ALA A 21 16.02 23.04 -4.66
N VAL A 22 14.97 23.59 -4.04
CA VAL A 22 13.97 22.79 -3.29
C VAL A 22 13.11 21.94 -4.23
N MET A 23 12.70 22.46 -5.39
CA MET A 23 12.01 21.65 -6.40
C MET A 23 12.89 20.55 -7.00
N ALA A 24 14.17 20.81 -7.26
CA ALA A 24 15.10 19.80 -7.78
C ALA A 24 15.30 18.64 -6.80
N VAL A 25 15.49 18.93 -5.50
CA VAL A 25 15.64 17.89 -4.46
C VAL A 25 14.32 17.12 -4.25
N ALA A 26 13.17 17.80 -4.24
CA ALA A 26 11.87 17.14 -4.13
C ALA A 26 11.55 16.24 -5.34
N GLN A 27 11.99 16.63 -6.53
CA GLN A 27 11.80 15.88 -7.77
C GLN A 27 12.75 14.67 -7.85
N GLU A 28 13.99 14.82 -7.36
CA GLU A 28 14.96 13.73 -7.27
C GLU A 28 14.57 12.68 -6.21
N GLU A 29 13.99 13.10 -5.09
CA GLU A 29 13.40 12.17 -4.10
C GLU A 29 12.17 11.43 -4.64
N ARG A 30 11.27 12.12 -5.38
CA ARG A 30 10.12 11.47 -6.03
C ARG A 30 10.59 10.44 -7.06
N GLN A 31 11.56 10.79 -7.90
CA GLN A 31 12.15 9.87 -8.88
C GLN A 31 12.83 8.66 -8.23
N ARG A 32 13.55 8.84 -7.11
CA ARG A 32 14.12 7.72 -6.35
C ARG A 32 13.04 6.80 -5.78
N ARG A 33 11.98 7.36 -5.17
CA ARG A 33 10.87 6.57 -4.62
C ARG A 33 10.12 5.82 -5.71
N GLU A 34 9.93 6.44 -6.87
CA GLU A 34 9.33 5.82 -8.05
C GLU A 34 10.18 4.65 -8.57
N GLN A 35 11.48 4.84 -8.76
CA GLN A 35 12.41 3.78 -9.17
C GLN A 35 12.46 2.62 -8.17
N GLU A 36 12.49 2.89 -6.87
CA GLU A 36 12.44 1.85 -5.84
C GLU A 36 11.10 1.09 -5.86
N SER A 37 9.99 1.80 -6.09
CA SER A 37 8.67 1.17 -6.20
C SER A 37 8.58 0.27 -7.43
N GLU A 38 9.15 0.69 -8.55
CA GLU A 38 9.16 -0.04 -9.82
C GLU A 38 10.06 -1.28 -9.72
N GLN A 39 11.25 -1.15 -9.14
CA GLN A 39 12.11 -2.30 -8.84
C GLN A 39 11.43 -3.32 -7.92
N ARG A 40 10.68 -2.88 -6.90
CA ARG A 40 9.92 -3.79 -6.02
C ARG A 40 8.78 -4.49 -6.75
N ARG A 41 8.14 -3.83 -7.73
CA ARG A 41 7.08 -4.42 -8.56
C ARG A 41 7.63 -5.48 -9.51
N LEU A 42 8.70 -5.15 -10.24
CA LEU A 42 9.40 -6.09 -11.12
C LEU A 42 9.88 -7.32 -10.33
N SER A 43 10.43 -7.10 -9.12
CA SER A 43 10.81 -8.18 -8.21
C SER A 43 9.62 -9.08 -7.82
N MET A 44 8.42 -8.53 -7.68
CA MET A 44 7.23 -9.31 -7.31
C MET A 44 6.69 -10.11 -8.48
N GLU A 45 6.63 -9.53 -9.67
CA GLU A 45 6.20 -10.22 -10.89
C GLU A 45 7.12 -11.40 -11.22
N GLU A 46 8.44 -11.19 -11.18
CA GLU A 46 9.42 -12.26 -11.35
C GLU A 46 9.28 -13.39 -10.31
N ARG A 47 8.87 -13.06 -9.08
CA ARG A 47 8.62 -14.06 -8.04
C ARG A 47 7.36 -14.86 -8.32
N VAL A 48 6.30 -14.20 -8.79
CA VAL A 48 5.06 -14.87 -9.20
C VAL A 48 5.32 -15.77 -10.40
N GLU A 49 6.05 -15.31 -11.41
CA GLU A 49 6.37 -16.12 -12.59
C GLU A 49 7.20 -17.35 -12.24
N ARG A 50 8.25 -17.20 -11.43
CA ARG A 50 9.03 -18.35 -10.94
C ARG A 50 8.16 -19.34 -10.16
N TYR A 51 7.29 -18.82 -9.29
CA TYR A 51 6.37 -19.65 -8.53
C TYR A 51 5.40 -20.42 -9.43
N MET A 52 4.86 -19.75 -10.46
CA MET A 52 3.97 -20.39 -11.45
C MET A 52 4.70 -21.46 -12.26
N ALA A 53 5.96 -21.24 -12.65
CA ALA A 53 6.76 -22.24 -13.35
C ALA A 53 6.98 -23.49 -12.48
N THR A 54 7.37 -23.33 -11.22
CA THR A 54 7.49 -24.45 -10.27
C THR A 54 6.16 -25.17 -10.07
N LEU A 55 5.06 -24.41 -9.95
CA LEU A 55 3.74 -24.98 -9.76
C LEU A 55 3.29 -25.80 -10.97
N LYS A 56 3.58 -25.35 -12.19
CA LYS A 56 3.31 -26.10 -13.43
C LYS A 56 4.01 -27.46 -13.42
N GLU A 57 5.29 -27.47 -13.07
CA GLU A 57 6.11 -28.68 -12.99
C GLU A 57 5.57 -29.66 -11.95
N GLU A 58 5.25 -29.17 -10.74
CA GLU A 58 4.71 -30.00 -9.66
C GLU A 58 3.37 -30.65 -10.03
N LEU A 59 2.47 -29.85 -10.61
CA LEU A 59 1.16 -30.32 -11.05
C LEU A 59 1.24 -31.33 -12.20
N GLY A 60 2.36 -31.37 -12.93
CA GLY A 60 2.54 -32.25 -14.08
C GLY A 60 1.51 -31.98 -15.19
N SER A 61 1.02 -30.75 -15.29
CA SER A 61 -0.01 -30.36 -16.24
C SER A 61 0.55 -30.28 -17.65
N THR A 62 -0.18 -30.81 -18.63
CA THR A 62 0.16 -30.61 -20.06
C THR A 62 0.04 -29.12 -20.43
N ASP A 63 0.69 -28.68 -21.51
CA ASP A 63 0.59 -27.27 -21.96
C ASP A 63 -0.85 -26.84 -22.25
N ALA A 64 -1.67 -27.75 -22.80
CA ALA A 64 -3.08 -27.51 -23.05
C ALA A 64 -3.89 -27.33 -21.76
N GLN A 65 -3.64 -28.16 -20.75
CA GLN A 65 -4.27 -28.01 -19.43
C GLN A 65 -3.78 -26.75 -18.72
N TRP A 66 -2.48 -26.50 -18.78
CA TRP A 66 -1.85 -25.34 -18.16
C TRP A 66 -2.40 -24.02 -18.70
N LYS A 67 -2.65 -23.92 -20.01
CA LYS A 67 -3.27 -22.75 -20.63
C LYS A 67 -4.61 -22.37 -19.99
N ASN A 68 -5.37 -23.34 -19.48
CA ASN A 68 -6.65 -23.11 -18.79
C ASN A 68 -6.47 -22.91 -17.28
N LEU A 69 -5.53 -23.63 -16.65
CA LEU A 69 -5.29 -23.56 -15.20
C LEU A 69 -4.55 -22.29 -14.78
N GLU A 70 -3.55 -21.87 -15.56
CA GLU A 70 -2.67 -20.74 -15.24
C GLU A 70 -3.43 -19.44 -14.89
N PRO A 71 -4.39 -18.94 -15.70
CA PRO A 71 -5.07 -17.70 -15.37
C PRO A 71 -5.90 -17.80 -14.08
N LYS A 72 -6.48 -18.96 -13.78
CA LYS A 72 -7.26 -19.18 -12.55
C LYS A 72 -6.35 -19.27 -11.33
N LEU A 73 -5.22 -19.96 -11.44
CA LEU A 73 -4.19 -20.02 -10.40
C LEU A 73 -3.63 -18.63 -10.09
N LYS A 74 -3.27 -17.84 -11.12
CA LYS A 74 -2.80 -16.46 -10.95
C LYS A 74 -3.84 -15.60 -10.24
N ALA A 75 -5.12 -15.70 -10.61
CA ALA A 75 -6.20 -14.97 -9.95
C ALA A 75 -6.28 -15.31 -8.44
N VAL A 76 -6.33 -16.60 -8.08
CA VAL A 76 -6.35 -17.04 -6.67
C VAL A 76 -5.14 -16.53 -5.89
N ILE A 77 -3.95 -16.63 -6.48
CA ILE A 77 -2.69 -16.18 -5.85
C ILE A 77 -2.72 -14.66 -5.63
N ASN A 78 -3.13 -13.89 -6.63
CA ASN A 78 -3.20 -12.43 -6.54
C ASN A 78 -4.20 -11.98 -5.46
N THR A 79 -5.40 -12.57 -5.42
CA THR A 79 -6.40 -12.29 -4.38
C THR A 79 -5.84 -12.59 -2.98
N ARG A 80 -5.10 -13.69 -2.82
CA ARG A 80 -4.44 -14.03 -1.55
C ARG A 80 -3.33 -13.07 -1.16
N VAL A 81 -2.54 -12.61 -2.12
CA VAL A 81 -1.52 -11.59 -1.89
C VAL A 81 -2.18 -10.31 -1.41
N GLU A 82 -3.31 -9.91 -2.00
CA GLU A 82 -4.04 -8.71 -1.59
C GLU A 82 -4.65 -8.84 -0.19
N ILE A 83 -5.28 -9.98 0.13
CA ILE A 83 -5.75 -10.27 1.50
C ILE A 83 -4.61 -10.17 2.52
N ARG A 84 -3.44 -10.77 2.22
CA ARG A 84 -2.27 -10.67 3.09
C ARG A 84 -1.78 -9.24 3.22
N ARG A 85 -1.72 -8.49 2.12
CA ARG A 85 -1.29 -7.10 2.11
C ARG A 85 -2.17 -6.25 3.02
N LEU A 86 -3.50 -6.37 2.90
CA LEU A 86 -4.44 -5.65 3.77
C LEU A 86 -4.33 -6.09 5.23
N THR A 87 -4.15 -7.39 5.48
CA THR A 87 -3.94 -7.91 6.83
C THR A 87 -2.65 -7.37 7.46
N PHE A 88 -1.56 -7.34 6.69
CA PHE A 88 -0.28 -6.78 7.15
C PHE A 88 -0.34 -5.27 7.34
N ALA A 89 -1.06 -4.54 6.48
CA ALA A 89 -1.30 -3.12 6.69
C ALA A 89 -1.99 -2.89 8.05
N ARG A 90 -3.06 -3.63 8.33
CA ARG A 90 -3.78 -3.55 9.61
C ARG A 90 -2.90 -3.94 10.81
N LEU A 91 -2.07 -4.98 10.67
CA LEU A 91 -1.15 -5.39 11.72
C LEU A 91 -0.05 -4.36 11.96
N ARG A 92 0.45 -3.71 10.92
CA ARG A 92 1.43 -2.62 11.04
C ARG A 92 0.83 -1.42 11.79
N ASP A 93 -0.43 -1.10 11.53
CA ASP A 93 -1.13 -0.03 12.23
C ASP A 93 -1.31 -0.37 13.73
N LEU A 94 -1.54 -1.65 14.06
CA LEU A 94 -1.56 -2.14 15.43
C LEU A 94 -0.16 -2.17 16.08
N GLN A 95 0.90 -2.44 15.33
CA GLN A 95 2.27 -2.45 15.86
C GLN A 95 2.78 -1.04 16.17
N GLY A 96 2.26 -0.02 15.47
CA GLY A 96 2.47 1.39 15.81
C GLY A 96 1.92 1.80 17.19
N LEU A 97 0.98 1.03 17.76
CA LEU A 97 0.41 1.26 19.09
C LEU A 97 1.24 0.64 20.25
N TYR A 98 2.14 -0.32 19.98
CA TYR A 98 2.87 -1.08 21.00
C TYR A 98 4.37 -0.73 21.14
N GLY A 99 4.79 0.48 20.75
CA GLY A 99 6.13 1.01 21.09
C GLY A 99 7.28 0.51 20.20
N GLY A 100 6.99 0.05 18.98
CA GLY A 100 8.00 -0.20 17.95
C GLY A 100 8.45 1.10 17.27
N ARG A 101 9.51 1.72 17.79
CA ARG A 101 10.37 2.75 17.20
C ARG A 101 10.12 3.02 15.69
N ARG A 102 9.41 4.11 15.36
CA ARG A 102 9.49 4.76 14.04
C ARG A 102 10.93 5.27 13.87
N PHE A 103 11.76 4.56 13.10
CA PHE A 103 12.86 5.19 12.39
C PHE A 103 12.35 5.50 10.99
N GLY A 104 12.21 6.79 10.71
CA GLY A 104 11.58 7.29 9.49
C GLY A 104 10.69 8.45 9.84
N GLU A 105 11.33 9.55 10.21
CA GLU A 105 10.81 10.91 10.04
C GLU A 105 10.58 11.11 8.53
N ALA A 106 9.52 10.50 8.01
CA ALA A 106 8.92 10.93 6.77
C ALA A 106 7.99 12.07 7.16
N GLN A 107 8.47 13.30 7.03
CA GLN A 107 7.60 14.39 6.60
C GLN A 107 7.04 13.99 5.23
N GLU A 108 6.03 13.11 5.23
CA GLU A 108 5.02 13.17 4.18
C GLU A 108 4.39 14.56 4.31
N GLU A 109 4.24 15.29 3.20
CA GLU A 109 3.35 16.45 3.12
C GLU A 109 2.10 16.07 3.92
N GLU A 110 1.85 16.74 5.06
CA GLU A 110 0.75 16.37 5.96
C GLU A 110 -0.53 16.42 5.14
N ALA A 111 -0.99 15.26 4.68
CA ALA A 111 -2.28 15.16 4.04
C ALA A 111 -3.29 15.77 5.02
N ASP A 112 -4.16 16.62 4.51
CA ASP A 112 -5.17 17.33 5.31
C ASP A 112 -6.21 16.33 5.81
N THR A 113 -5.84 15.61 6.87
CA THR A 113 -6.60 14.52 7.47
C THR A 113 -7.14 14.98 8.81
N PRO A 114 -8.27 14.43 9.28
CA PRO A 114 -8.77 14.73 10.63
C PRO A 114 -7.71 14.49 11.72
N GLU A 115 -6.78 13.56 11.52
CA GLU A 115 -5.68 13.31 12.45
C GLU A 115 -4.62 14.42 12.45
N SER A 116 -4.18 14.90 11.27
CA SER A 116 -3.21 16.01 11.19
C SER A 116 -3.82 17.32 11.69
N GLN A 117 -5.09 17.59 11.35
CA GLN A 117 -5.84 18.75 11.84
C GLN A 117 -5.99 18.74 13.37
N LEU A 118 -6.34 17.61 13.97
CA LEU A 118 -6.42 17.49 15.43
C LEU A 118 -5.02 17.62 16.06
N ARG A 119 -3.99 17.03 15.46
CA ARG A 119 -2.61 17.15 15.97
C ARG A 119 -2.13 18.60 15.95
N GLU A 120 -2.42 19.35 14.89
CA GLU A 120 -2.10 20.77 14.78
C GLU A 120 -2.88 21.60 15.81
N LEU A 121 -4.19 21.35 15.95
CA LEU A 121 -5.02 22.03 16.96
C LEU A 121 -4.49 21.82 18.38
N LEU A 122 -3.99 20.62 18.69
CA LEU A 122 -3.41 20.31 20.00
C LEU A 122 -2.04 20.97 20.26
N LYS A 123 -1.37 21.52 19.24
CA LYS A 123 -0.16 22.34 19.44
C LYS A 123 -0.50 23.69 20.05
N ASP A 124 -1.70 24.22 19.78
CA ASP A 124 -2.21 25.44 20.40
C ASP A 124 -2.84 25.11 21.78
N LYS A 125 -2.12 25.46 22.85
CA LYS A 125 -2.58 25.27 24.23
C LYS A 125 -3.76 26.16 24.64
N SER A 126 -4.11 27.15 23.81
CA SER A 126 -5.25 28.04 24.02
C SER A 126 -6.51 27.59 23.25
N ALA A 127 -6.42 26.50 22.49
CA ALA A 127 -7.55 25.93 21.78
C ALA A 127 -8.71 25.62 22.73
N LYS A 128 -9.93 25.96 22.32
CA LYS A 128 -11.14 25.73 23.10
C LYS A 128 -11.49 24.25 23.10
N ASP A 129 -11.89 23.73 24.27
CA ASP A 129 -12.33 22.35 24.44
C ASP A 129 -13.42 21.95 23.43
N GLU A 130 -14.37 22.84 23.16
CA GLU A 130 -15.45 22.62 22.17
C GLU A 130 -14.90 22.32 20.77
N THR A 131 -13.85 23.03 20.34
CA THR A 131 -13.21 22.84 19.03
C THR A 131 -12.40 21.55 19.00
N ILE A 132 -11.72 21.21 20.10
CA ILE A 132 -10.99 19.94 20.25
C ILE A 132 -11.96 18.76 20.18
N TRP A 133 -13.10 18.86 20.87
CA TRP A 133 -14.14 17.83 20.86
C TRP A 133 -14.73 17.61 19.46
N ALA A 134 -15.03 18.67 18.72
CA ALA A 134 -15.54 18.55 17.36
C ALA A 134 -14.54 17.83 16.44
N LYS A 135 -13.25 18.22 16.48
CA LYS A 135 -12.20 17.55 15.68
C LYS A 135 -11.93 16.12 16.10
N LEU A 136 -12.04 15.82 17.39
CA LEU A 136 -11.94 14.46 17.90
C LEU A 136 -13.10 13.59 17.44
N ASP A 137 -14.32 14.13 17.36
CA ASP A 137 -15.49 13.42 16.84
C ASP A 137 -15.36 13.14 15.34
N GLU A 138 -14.95 14.14 14.56
CA GLU A 138 -14.62 13.98 13.13
C GLU A 138 -13.59 12.86 12.92
N LEU A 139 -12.53 12.81 13.73
CA LEU A 139 -11.53 11.73 13.66
C LEU A 139 -12.11 10.36 14.01
N ARG A 140 -13.00 10.26 15.02
CA ARG A 140 -13.65 9.00 15.39
C ARG A 140 -14.55 8.48 14.27
N VAL A 141 -15.34 9.35 13.67
CA VAL A 141 -16.22 9.02 12.54
C VAL A 141 -15.37 8.56 11.35
N ALA A 142 -14.33 9.30 11.00
CA ALA A 142 -13.43 8.93 9.91
C ALA A 142 -12.79 7.54 10.12
N ARG A 143 -12.32 7.24 11.33
CA ARG A 143 -11.78 5.91 11.67
C ARG A 143 -12.82 4.81 11.57
N GLN A 144 -14.04 5.07 12.04
CA GLN A 144 -15.13 4.10 11.97
C GLN A 144 -15.51 3.78 10.51
N GLU A 145 -15.54 4.79 9.65
CA GLU A 145 -15.79 4.60 8.21
C GLU A 145 -14.66 3.85 7.50
N GLU A 146 -13.40 4.14 7.83
CA GLU A 146 -12.27 3.40 7.28
C GLU A 146 -12.29 1.93 7.71
N ASP A 147 -12.58 1.67 8.99
CA ASP A 147 -12.73 0.32 9.52
C ASP A 147 -13.88 -0.45 8.85
N SER A 148 -15.01 0.21 8.59
CA SER A 148 -16.15 -0.43 7.93
C SER A 148 -15.82 -0.76 6.46
N LYS A 149 -15.24 0.18 5.71
CA LYS A 149 -14.78 -0.02 4.32
C LYS A 149 -13.74 -1.13 4.21
N SER A 150 -12.78 -1.17 5.13
CA SER A 150 -11.74 -2.20 5.19
C SER A 150 -12.34 -3.59 5.43
N ARG A 151 -13.29 -3.72 6.37
CA ARG A 151 -13.99 -4.99 6.62
C ARG A 151 -14.81 -5.44 5.43
N GLU A 152 -15.47 -4.52 4.75
CA GLU A 152 -16.30 -4.83 3.59
C GLU A 152 -15.45 -5.30 2.40
N THR A 153 -14.33 -4.61 2.15
CA THR A 153 -13.33 -5.02 1.15
C THR A 153 -12.76 -6.40 1.47
N MET A 154 -12.43 -6.67 2.73
CA MET A 154 -11.93 -7.97 3.17
C MET A 154 -12.95 -9.09 2.93
N ARG A 155 -14.23 -8.86 3.24
CA ARG A 155 -15.31 -9.84 2.96
C ARG A 155 -15.43 -10.13 1.47
N GLU A 156 -15.38 -9.08 0.65
CA GLU A 156 -15.48 -9.20 -0.79
C GLU A 156 -14.30 -9.98 -1.38
N LEU A 157 -13.07 -9.71 -0.93
CA LEU A 157 -11.90 -10.48 -1.35
C LEU A 157 -12.00 -11.96 -0.94
N HIS A 158 -12.51 -12.26 0.26
CA HIS A 158 -12.74 -13.64 0.68
C HIS A 158 -13.82 -14.34 -0.16
N ARG A 159 -14.90 -13.63 -0.52
CA ARG A 159 -15.94 -14.15 -1.43
C ARG A 159 -15.34 -14.47 -2.80
N GLN A 160 -14.61 -13.51 -3.38
CA GLN A 160 -13.92 -13.69 -4.67
C GLN A 160 -12.93 -14.84 -4.61
N LEU A 161 -12.16 -14.97 -3.52
CA LEU A 161 -11.23 -16.08 -3.34
C LEU A 161 -11.94 -17.43 -3.37
N SER A 162 -13.07 -17.56 -2.65
CA SER A 162 -13.87 -18.79 -2.64
C SER A 162 -14.37 -19.15 -4.04
N GLU A 163 -14.93 -18.18 -4.76
CA GLU A 163 -15.44 -18.39 -6.12
C GLU A 163 -14.34 -18.82 -7.09
N GLN A 164 -13.17 -18.17 -7.02
CA GLN A 164 -12.00 -18.53 -7.83
C GLN A 164 -11.48 -19.94 -7.49
N GLN A 165 -11.48 -20.32 -6.21
CA GLN A 165 -11.11 -21.67 -5.79
C GLN A 165 -12.08 -22.73 -6.31
N ASP A 166 -13.39 -22.46 -6.30
CA ASP A 166 -14.41 -23.38 -6.81
C ASP A 166 -14.34 -23.52 -8.33
N GLU A 167 -14.09 -22.43 -9.05
CA GLU A 167 -13.82 -22.49 -10.49
C GLU A 167 -12.55 -23.28 -10.79
N LEU A 168 -11.49 -23.08 -10.01
CA LEU A 168 -10.25 -23.82 -10.15
C LEU A 168 -10.46 -25.32 -9.92
N ARG A 169 -11.25 -25.72 -8.91
CA ARG A 169 -11.58 -27.13 -8.64
C ARG A 169 -12.23 -27.82 -9.84
N LYS A 170 -13.09 -27.13 -10.59
CA LYS A 170 -13.74 -27.68 -11.80
C LYS A 170 -12.74 -28.01 -12.92
N LEU A 171 -11.55 -27.42 -12.89
CA LEU A 171 -10.50 -27.62 -13.89
C LEU A 171 -9.45 -28.64 -13.45
N ILE A 172 -9.42 -29.01 -12.18
CA ILE A 172 -8.49 -30.01 -11.65
C ILE A 172 -8.91 -31.39 -12.18
N THR A 173 -7.96 -32.10 -12.79
CA THR A 173 -8.25 -33.37 -13.46
C THR A 173 -7.82 -34.59 -12.66
N SER A 174 -7.04 -34.40 -11.59
CA SER A 174 -6.53 -35.50 -10.77
C SER A 174 -6.47 -35.13 -9.29
N ILE A 175 -6.65 -36.14 -8.44
CA ILE A 175 -6.51 -36.00 -6.98
C ILE A 175 -5.10 -35.54 -6.57
N ARG A 176 -4.07 -35.90 -7.35
CA ARG A 176 -2.68 -35.46 -7.12
C ARG A 176 -2.56 -33.94 -7.26
N GLN A 177 -3.15 -33.37 -8.31
CA GLN A 177 -3.17 -31.93 -8.53
C GLN A 177 -3.92 -31.21 -7.40
N GLU A 178 -5.07 -31.75 -6.99
CA GLU A 178 -5.84 -31.21 -5.88
C GLU A 178 -5.02 -31.20 -4.58
N ALA A 179 -4.40 -32.33 -4.23
CA ALA A 179 -3.56 -32.45 -3.04
C ALA A 179 -2.39 -31.45 -3.05
N ILE A 180 -1.72 -31.26 -4.20
CA ILE A 180 -0.65 -30.27 -4.34
C ILE A 180 -1.20 -28.86 -4.08
N LEU A 181 -2.33 -28.51 -4.66
CA LEU A 181 -2.93 -27.18 -4.48
C LEU A 181 -3.40 -26.95 -3.04
N VAL A 182 -3.91 -27.97 -2.36
CA VAL A 182 -4.24 -27.92 -0.92
C VAL A 182 -2.98 -27.73 -0.07
N LEU A 183 -1.90 -28.47 -0.34
CA LEU A 183 -0.63 -28.34 0.38
C LEU A 183 0.03 -26.98 0.17
N ARG A 184 -0.09 -26.40 -1.03
CA ARG A 184 0.30 -25.02 -1.33
C ARG A 184 -0.66 -23.99 -0.74
N GLY A 185 -1.73 -24.47 -0.12
CA GLY A 185 -2.80 -23.70 0.45
C GLY A 185 -3.67 -22.99 -0.58
N ILE A 186 -3.46 -23.14 -1.89
CA ILE A 186 -4.16 -22.40 -2.97
C ILE A 186 -5.65 -22.68 -2.95
N ILE A 187 -6.05 -23.93 -2.77
CA ILE A 187 -7.43 -24.35 -2.52
C ILE A 187 -7.53 -24.89 -1.10
N SER A 188 -8.73 -24.86 -0.52
CA SER A 188 -9.00 -25.21 0.87
C SER A 188 -10.17 -26.18 1.00
#